data_AF-A0A0D2JMC7-F1
#
_entry.id   AF-A0A0D2JMC7-F1
#
_cell.length_a   1.000
_cell.length_b   1.000
_cell.length_c   1.000
_cell.angle_alpha   90.00
_cell.angle_beta   90.00
_cell.angle_gamma   90.00
#
_symmetry.space_group_name_H-M   'P 1'
#
loop_
_entity.id
_entity.type
_entity.pdbx_description
1 polymer ?
#
loop_
_entity_poly.entity_id
_entity_poly.type
_entity_poly.pdbx_seq_one_letter_code
_entity_poly.pdbx_strand_id
1 'polypeptide(L)'
;MLAAWFPGAPLPLNISVQLEVDGQPCDPPFDSTINRSGFIIKRIYSMTELAGCHLTNFRRGAGDAALTLVITRGGQRSALRGGQEAGQGDVEAAPQIPATPRLAEPREPGRTAGAQQQGAGIHRAQGGVLPAAPAAEQATRADVPGPTAGRARREGETPGARRQQAAPAAMPWAAAPAAVEAEGVAPAMLAGLAQLEVPVPAAPLAAGGAAALNAAAAALQEAALLAYEEVLRAAEALGLPPERLDTVCGGVQAATEEAGGCRRFLGMEYPRLRRACAAGAMDVVRAWMERVAGSGGG
;
A
#
# COMPACT_ATOMS: atom_id res chain seq x y z
N MET A 1 18.34 -0.81 -11.47
CA MET A 1 18.16 0.54 -12.07
C MET A 1 18.94 1.61 -11.30
N LEU A 2 18.78 1.72 -9.98
CA LEU A 2 19.47 2.74 -9.17
C LEU A 2 21.00 2.75 -9.27
N ALA A 3 21.64 1.58 -9.27
CA ALA A 3 23.09 1.49 -9.43
C ALA A 3 23.60 2.02 -10.77
N ALA A 4 22.75 2.06 -11.81
CA ALA A 4 23.10 2.66 -13.10
C ALA A 4 22.97 4.19 -13.08
N TRP A 5 22.15 4.75 -12.19
CA TRP A 5 21.92 6.19 -12.08
C TRP A 5 22.83 6.86 -11.06
N PHE A 6 23.17 6.13 -10.00
CA PHE A 6 24.05 6.57 -8.92
C PHE A 6 25.12 5.49 -8.66
N PRO A 7 26.04 5.27 -9.62
CA PRO A 7 27.05 4.23 -9.49
C PRO A 7 27.98 4.50 -8.30
N GLY A 8 28.11 3.53 -7.41
CA GLY A 8 28.98 3.60 -6.23
C GLY A 8 28.45 4.47 -5.07
N ALA A 9 27.26 5.05 -5.20
CA ALA A 9 26.66 5.84 -4.13
C ALA A 9 26.23 4.92 -2.96
N PRO A 10 26.66 5.20 -1.71
CA PRO A 10 26.23 4.43 -0.56
C PRO A 10 24.75 4.68 -0.26
N LEU A 11 24.03 3.63 0.16
CA LEU A 11 22.64 3.73 0.62
C LEU A 11 22.57 3.75 2.16
N PRO A 12 21.69 4.58 2.76
CA PRO A 12 20.68 5.43 2.11
C PRO A 12 21.28 6.67 1.40
N LEU A 13 20.73 7.02 0.24
CA LEU A 13 21.18 8.14 -0.58
C LEU A 13 20.21 9.30 -0.48
N ASN A 14 20.68 10.46 -0.01
CA ASN A 14 19.90 11.70 -0.06
C ASN A 14 19.87 12.22 -1.49
N ILE A 15 18.67 12.53 -1.98
CA ILE A 15 18.42 13.00 -3.34
C ILE A 15 17.53 14.25 -3.33
N SER A 16 17.66 15.07 -4.37
CA SER A 16 16.71 16.15 -4.66
C SER A 16 15.71 15.65 -5.71
N VAL A 17 14.42 15.70 -5.40
CA VAL A 17 13.34 15.19 -6.23
C VAL A 17 12.55 16.34 -6.83
N GLN A 18 12.46 16.40 -8.16
CA GLN A 18 11.60 17.30 -8.92
C GLN A 18 10.40 16.52 -9.45
N LEU A 19 9.20 17.08 -9.33
CA LEU A 19 8.00 16.50 -9.94
C LEU A 19 7.71 17.20 -11.27
N GLU A 20 7.43 16.40 -12.29
CA GLU A 20 6.91 16.88 -13.56
C GLU A 20 5.55 16.24 -13.82
N VAL A 21 4.50 17.04 -14.01
CA VAL A 21 3.17 16.58 -14.35
C VAL A 21 2.86 17.02 -15.78
N ASP A 22 2.59 16.05 -16.66
CA ASP A 22 2.27 16.28 -18.07
C ASP A 22 3.31 17.15 -18.80
N GLY A 23 4.60 16.96 -18.50
CA GLY A 23 5.70 17.69 -19.12
C GLY A 23 6.03 19.05 -18.50
N GLN A 24 5.34 19.44 -17.41
CA GLN A 24 5.59 20.71 -16.70
C GLN A 24 6.04 20.46 -15.26
N PRO A 25 7.08 21.18 -14.77
CA PRO A 25 7.49 21.08 -13.37
C PRO A 25 6.34 21.57 -12.47
N CYS A 26 5.90 20.73 -11.54
CA CYS A 26 4.74 21.01 -10.69
C CYS A 26 5.11 21.86 -9.47
N ASP A 27 6.24 21.57 -8.85
CA ASP A 27 6.72 22.18 -7.60
C ASP A 27 8.22 22.45 -7.65
N PRO A 28 8.78 23.27 -6.75
CA PRO A 28 10.22 23.30 -6.53
C PRO A 28 10.77 21.91 -6.15
N PRO A 29 12.04 21.60 -6.47
CA PRO A 29 12.66 20.37 -6.02
C PRO A 29 12.62 20.25 -4.49
N PHE A 30 12.44 19.04 -3.97
CA PHE A 30 12.44 18.77 -2.54
C PHE A 30 13.40 17.65 -2.16
N ASP A 31 13.92 17.70 -0.94
CA ASP A 31 14.84 16.66 -0.46
C ASP A 31 14.08 15.38 -0.10
N SER A 32 14.60 14.26 -0.58
CA SER A 32 14.14 12.92 -0.28
C SER A 32 15.31 11.97 -0.05
N THR A 33 15.00 10.74 0.30
CA THR A 33 16.00 9.71 0.57
C THR A 33 15.61 8.43 -0.12
N ILE A 34 16.55 7.85 -0.86
CA ILE A 34 16.47 6.50 -1.39
C ILE A 34 16.99 5.56 -0.31
N ASN A 35 16.13 4.68 0.18
CA ASN A 35 16.54 3.68 1.17
C ASN A 35 17.40 2.57 0.55
N ARG A 36 17.90 1.67 1.41
CA ARG A 36 18.70 0.51 0.97
C ARG A 36 17.95 -0.44 0.04
N SER A 37 16.62 -0.47 0.13
CA SER A 37 15.74 -1.23 -0.75
C SER A 37 15.47 -0.53 -2.10
N GLY A 38 15.97 0.69 -2.30
CA GLY A 38 15.81 1.46 -3.53
C GLY A 38 14.51 2.25 -3.65
N PHE A 39 13.73 2.37 -2.57
CA PHE A 39 12.50 3.16 -2.55
C PHE A 39 12.75 4.59 -2.09
N ILE A 40 12.03 5.53 -2.69
CA ILE A 40 12.01 6.93 -2.29
C ILE A 40 11.04 7.07 -1.13
N ILE A 41 11.54 7.37 0.07
CA ILE A 41 10.73 7.32 1.30
C ILE A 41 9.82 8.56 1.45
N LYS A 42 10.21 9.70 0.87
CA LYS A 42 9.62 10.99 1.25
C LYS A 42 8.63 11.55 0.22
N ARG A 43 7.48 12.00 0.76
CA ARG A 43 6.55 13.02 0.24
C ARG A 43 5.64 12.66 -0.94
N ILE A 44 6.00 11.73 -1.82
CA ILE A 44 5.23 11.45 -3.05
C ILE A 44 3.77 11.05 -2.73
N TYR A 45 3.58 10.14 -1.78
CA TYR A 45 2.24 9.65 -1.42
C TYR A 45 1.41 10.63 -0.58
N SER A 46 2.05 11.60 0.07
CA SER A 46 1.36 12.62 0.89
C SER A 46 0.84 13.81 0.07
N MET A 47 1.14 13.89 -1.23
CA MET A 47 0.75 15.01 -2.08
C MET A 47 -0.63 14.77 -2.68
N THR A 48 -1.66 15.36 -2.05
CA THR A 48 -3.06 15.28 -2.51
C THR A 48 -3.25 15.83 -3.93
N GLU A 49 -2.37 16.71 -4.38
CA GLU A 49 -2.35 17.28 -5.74
C GLU A 49 -2.05 16.23 -6.83
N LEU A 50 -1.43 15.11 -6.45
CA LEU A 50 -1.14 13.98 -7.33
C LEU A 50 -2.28 12.94 -7.33
N ALA A 51 -3.39 13.18 -6.64
CA ALA A 51 -4.53 12.28 -6.64
C ALA A 51 -5.03 12.02 -8.07
N GLY A 52 -5.14 10.75 -8.45
CA GLY A 52 -5.52 10.33 -9.80
C GLY A 52 -4.42 10.48 -10.86
N CYS A 53 -3.20 10.87 -10.47
CA CYS A 53 -2.04 10.84 -11.35
C CYS A 53 -1.31 9.49 -11.25
N HIS A 54 -0.55 9.14 -12.28
CA HIS A 54 0.27 7.93 -12.31
C HIS A 54 1.71 8.27 -12.70
N LEU A 55 2.66 7.67 -12.00
CA LEU A 55 4.08 7.80 -12.30
C LEU A 55 4.37 7.01 -13.58
N THR A 56 4.78 7.70 -14.64
CA THR A 56 5.01 7.10 -15.96
C THR A 56 6.48 6.92 -16.27
N ASN A 57 7.34 7.79 -15.76
CA ASN A 57 8.77 7.70 -16.01
C ASN A 57 9.59 8.35 -14.89
N PHE A 58 10.88 8.12 -14.94
CA PHE A 58 11.88 8.61 -14.01
C PHE A 58 13.10 9.00 -14.83
N ARG A 59 13.72 10.14 -14.50
CA ARG A 59 14.95 10.58 -15.17
C ARG A 59 15.90 11.24 -14.21
N ARG A 60 17.20 11.16 -14.51
CA ARG A 60 18.22 11.85 -13.73
C ARG A 60 18.12 13.36 -13.97
N GLY A 61 18.12 14.14 -12.89
CA GLY A 61 18.15 15.59 -12.96
C GLY A 61 19.58 16.12 -13.19
N ALA A 62 19.73 17.44 -13.29
CA ALA A 62 21.01 18.09 -13.58
C ALA A 62 22.04 18.07 -12.43
N GLY A 63 21.69 17.51 -11.26
CA GLY A 63 22.57 17.42 -10.09
C GLY A 63 23.04 15.99 -9.80
N ASP A 64 24.13 15.87 -9.03
CA ASP A 64 24.77 14.59 -8.71
C ASP A 64 23.80 13.57 -8.09
N ALA A 65 22.87 14.05 -7.27
CA ALA A 65 21.83 13.28 -6.62
C ALA A 65 20.43 13.83 -6.97
N ALA A 66 20.22 14.32 -8.20
CA ALA A 66 18.94 14.84 -8.63
C ALA A 66 18.11 13.78 -9.38
N LEU A 67 16.82 13.69 -9.06
CA LEU A 67 15.88 12.80 -9.70
C LEU A 67 14.63 13.58 -10.11
N THR A 68 14.13 13.37 -11.32
CA THR A 68 12.85 13.90 -11.76
C THR A 68 11.86 12.77 -11.96
N LEU A 69 10.70 12.90 -11.32
CA LEU A 69 9.58 11.97 -11.42
C LEU A 69 8.59 12.52 -12.45
N VAL A 70 8.37 11.77 -13.52
CA VAL A 70 7.44 12.15 -14.59
C VAL A 70 6.11 11.47 -14.34
N ILE A 71 5.10 12.29 -14.11
CA ILE A 71 3.78 11.91 -13.68
C ILE A 71 2.78 12.35 -14.76
N THR A 72 1.77 11.53 -15.03
CA THR A 72 0.72 11.82 -16.00
C THR A 72 -0.64 11.78 -15.32
N ARG A 73 -1.53 12.73 -15.61
CA ARG A 73 -2.89 12.74 -15.04
C ARG A 73 -3.75 11.61 -15.63
N GLY A 74 -4.48 10.89 -14.78
CA GLY A 74 -5.23 9.67 -15.14
C GLY A 74 -6.42 9.84 -16.09
N GLY A 75 -6.73 11.04 -16.57
CA GLY A 75 -7.88 11.31 -17.45
C GLY A 75 -7.60 11.28 -18.96
N GLN A 76 -6.34 11.26 -19.41
CA GLN A 76 -6.01 11.45 -20.83
C GLN A 76 -5.71 10.17 -21.62
N ARG A 77 -5.70 8.99 -20.99
CA ARG A 77 -5.37 7.73 -21.69
C ARG A 77 -6.32 7.39 -22.85
N SER A 78 -7.53 7.95 -22.88
CA SER A 78 -8.47 7.75 -23.99
C SER A 78 -8.18 8.62 -25.22
N ALA A 79 -7.42 9.72 -25.11
CA ALA A 79 -7.21 10.65 -26.23
C ALA A 79 -5.93 10.37 -27.03
N LEU A 80 -4.84 9.94 -26.37
CA LEU A 80 -3.54 9.74 -27.05
C LEU A 80 -3.45 8.41 -27.82
N ARG A 81 -4.21 7.37 -27.45
CA ARG A 81 -4.19 6.09 -28.17
C ARG A 81 -4.92 6.15 -29.52
N GLY A 82 -5.79 7.14 -29.74
CA GLY A 82 -6.50 7.32 -31.01
C GLY A 82 -5.69 8.01 -32.12
N GLY A 83 -4.52 8.59 -31.80
CA GLY A 83 -3.73 9.37 -32.76
C GLY A 83 -2.54 8.63 -33.39
N GLN A 84 -2.14 7.48 -32.84
CA GLN A 84 -0.89 6.82 -33.25
C GLN A 84 -1.09 5.65 -34.25
N GLU A 85 -2.33 5.31 -34.63
CA GLU A 85 -2.60 4.28 -35.64
C GLU A 85 -2.89 4.82 -37.06
N ALA A 86 -2.89 6.13 -37.29
CA ALA A 86 -3.24 6.70 -38.60
C ALA A 86 -2.04 7.05 -39.52
N GLY A 87 -0.80 6.68 -39.16
CA GLY A 87 0.41 7.22 -39.80
C GLY A 87 1.42 6.21 -40.34
N GLN A 88 1.03 4.96 -40.59
CA GLN A 88 1.94 3.96 -41.17
C GLN A 88 1.26 3.19 -42.30
N GLY A 89 0.92 3.93 -43.35
CA GLY A 89 0.46 3.38 -44.62
C GLY A 89 0.91 4.31 -45.76
N ASP A 90 1.64 3.72 -46.70
CA ASP A 90 1.81 4.15 -48.09
C ASP A 90 2.57 5.45 -48.42
N VAL A 91 3.82 5.26 -48.87
CA VAL A 91 4.40 6.08 -49.94
C VAL A 91 5.05 5.13 -50.95
N GLU A 92 4.24 4.54 -51.84
CA GLU A 92 4.69 4.15 -53.18
C GLU A 92 3.98 5.03 -54.22
N ALA A 93 4.78 5.70 -55.03
CA ALA A 93 4.39 6.81 -55.87
C ALA A 93 3.74 6.36 -57.19
N ALA A 94 2.63 7.01 -57.56
CA ALA A 94 2.14 7.08 -58.94
C ALA A 94 1.48 8.44 -59.24
N PRO A 95 1.56 8.95 -60.49
CA PRO A 95 1.37 10.38 -60.78
C PRO A 95 -0.06 10.77 -61.21
N GLN A 96 -0.46 11.94 -60.71
CA GLN A 96 -1.24 13.04 -61.32
C GLN A 96 -2.38 12.75 -62.33
N ILE A 97 -3.59 13.19 -61.94
CA ILE A 97 -4.63 13.71 -62.85
C ILE A 97 -5.10 15.08 -62.32
N PRO A 98 -5.25 16.12 -63.18
CA PRO A 98 -5.62 17.46 -62.75
C PRO A 98 -7.13 17.75 -62.83
N ALA A 99 -7.51 18.78 -62.04
CA ALA A 99 -8.64 19.69 -62.18
C ALA A 99 -10.02 19.25 -61.65
N THR A 100 -10.56 20.04 -60.71
CA THR A 100 -11.65 21.00 -60.96
C THR A 100 -11.76 21.98 -59.77
N PRO A 101 -11.86 23.31 -60.00
CA PRO A 101 -12.08 24.28 -58.94
C PRO A 101 -13.57 24.35 -58.61
N ARG A 102 -13.93 24.35 -57.32
CA ARG A 102 -15.30 24.68 -56.91
C ARG A 102 -15.32 25.83 -55.90
N LEU A 103 -16.17 26.78 -56.25
CA LEU A 103 -16.42 28.08 -55.65
C LEU A 103 -16.66 28.06 -54.14
N ALA A 104 -16.26 29.20 -53.57
CA ALA A 104 -16.59 29.70 -52.24
C ALA A 104 -18.06 29.60 -51.87
N GLU A 105 -18.33 29.45 -50.56
CA GLU A 105 -19.47 30.08 -49.89
C GLU A 105 -19.28 30.08 -48.34
N PRO A 106 -20.07 30.83 -47.56
CA PRO A 106 -19.53 31.85 -46.67
C PRO A 106 -19.64 31.55 -45.17
N ARG A 107 -18.91 32.35 -44.40
CA ARG A 107 -18.97 32.53 -42.94
C ARG A 107 -20.41 32.71 -42.42
N GLU A 108 -20.68 32.10 -41.27
CA GLU A 108 -21.51 32.70 -40.22
C GLU A 108 -20.85 32.57 -38.84
N PRO A 109 -20.89 33.64 -38.00
CA PRO A 109 -20.37 33.64 -36.63
C PRO A 109 -21.50 33.45 -35.60
N GLY A 110 -21.39 32.44 -34.73
CA GLY A 110 -22.40 32.10 -33.72
C GLY A 110 -21.84 32.07 -32.30
N ARG A 111 -22.07 33.17 -31.58
CA ARG A 111 -21.97 33.40 -30.13
C ARG A 111 -22.19 32.15 -29.25
N THR A 112 -21.43 32.04 -28.16
CA THR A 112 -22.00 32.14 -26.80
C THR A 112 -20.90 32.40 -25.77
N ALA A 113 -20.97 33.59 -25.17
CA ALA A 113 -20.28 33.95 -23.95
C ALA A 113 -21.07 33.37 -22.77
N GLY A 114 -20.38 32.74 -21.82
CA GLY A 114 -20.99 32.16 -20.63
C GLY A 114 -20.14 32.37 -19.38
N ALA A 115 -20.72 33.11 -18.44
CA ALA A 115 -20.52 33.05 -16.99
C ALA A 115 -19.19 33.56 -16.39
N GLN A 116 -19.17 34.87 -16.18
CA GLN A 116 -18.52 35.56 -15.08
C GLN A 116 -19.21 35.16 -13.75
N GLN A 117 -18.49 34.54 -12.82
CA GLN A 117 -18.96 34.35 -11.44
C GLN A 117 -17.90 34.92 -10.48
N GLN A 118 -18.13 36.18 -10.07
CA GLN A 118 -17.49 36.86 -8.95
C GLN A 118 -18.55 37.07 -7.85
N GLY A 119 -18.12 36.97 -6.59
CA GLY A 119 -18.92 37.32 -5.41
C GLY A 119 -18.76 36.26 -4.31
N ALA A 120 -17.72 36.30 -3.48
CA ALA A 120 -17.58 37.18 -2.32
C ALA A 120 -18.80 37.09 -1.37
N GLY A 121 -18.64 36.26 -0.33
CA GLY A 121 -19.58 36.12 0.79
C GLY A 121 -18.80 35.84 2.07
N ILE A 122 -18.17 36.88 2.61
CA ILE A 122 -17.61 36.89 3.96
C ILE A 122 -18.79 37.02 4.92
N HIS A 123 -19.10 35.99 5.70
CA HIS A 123 -19.88 36.18 6.93
C HIS A 123 -19.21 35.48 8.11
N ARG A 124 -18.71 36.36 8.97
CA ARG A 124 -18.14 36.20 10.30
C ARG A 124 -19.27 36.24 11.32
N ALA A 125 -19.36 35.25 12.20
CA ALA A 125 -19.97 35.33 13.54
C ALA A 125 -19.36 34.17 14.35
N GLN A 126 -18.41 34.40 15.26
CA GLN A 126 -18.58 34.93 16.63
C GLN A 126 -19.51 34.11 17.54
N GLY A 127 -18.95 33.64 18.64
CA GLY A 127 -19.62 33.64 19.94
C GLY A 127 -20.31 32.35 20.35
N GLY A 128 -19.62 31.51 21.12
CA GLY A 128 -20.22 30.37 21.82
C GLY A 128 -19.37 29.98 23.01
N VAL A 129 -19.53 30.75 24.10
CA VAL A 129 -18.84 30.61 25.38
C VAL A 129 -19.27 29.32 26.09
N LEU A 130 -18.29 28.60 26.62
CA LEU A 130 -18.42 27.48 27.57
C LEU A 130 -19.34 27.82 28.74
N PRO A 131 -19.97 26.81 29.35
CA PRO A 131 -19.81 26.69 30.79
C PRO A 131 -19.25 25.34 31.22
N ALA A 132 -18.21 25.43 32.04
CA ALA A 132 -17.70 24.37 32.89
C ALA A 132 -18.72 24.03 33.99
N ALA A 133 -18.85 22.74 34.32
CA ALA A 133 -19.49 22.24 35.53
C ALA A 133 -18.96 20.81 35.82
N PRO A 134 -19.08 20.29 37.05
CA PRO A 134 -17.93 20.05 37.91
C PRO A 134 -17.65 18.57 38.19
N ALA A 135 -16.52 18.37 38.86
CA ALA A 135 -16.07 17.14 39.49
C ALA A 135 -17.17 16.40 40.28
N ALA A 136 -17.23 15.09 40.10
CA ALA A 136 -17.90 14.17 41.02
C ALA A 136 -16.94 13.01 41.33
N GLU A 137 -16.22 13.22 42.43
CA GLU A 137 -15.52 12.23 43.22
C GLU A 137 -16.58 11.42 43.98
N GLN A 138 -16.79 10.14 43.64
CA GLN A 138 -17.42 9.19 44.56
C GLN A 138 -16.76 7.81 44.46
N ALA A 139 -16.17 7.44 45.59
CA ALA A 139 -15.72 6.12 45.94
C ALA A 139 -16.92 5.17 46.07
N THR A 140 -16.79 3.96 45.52
CA THR A 140 -17.52 2.79 46.01
C THR A 140 -16.57 1.61 46.09
N ARG A 141 -16.06 1.43 47.31
CA ARG A 141 -15.48 0.20 47.84
C ARG A 141 -16.65 -0.72 48.15
N ALA A 142 -16.76 -1.85 47.45
CA ALA A 142 -17.68 -2.93 47.81
C ALA A 142 -16.86 -4.21 47.98
N ASP A 143 -16.51 -4.44 49.24
CA ASP A 143 -16.27 -5.72 49.89
C ASP A 143 -17.55 -6.59 49.70
N VAL A 144 -17.48 -7.89 49.35
CA VAL A 144 -17.77 -9.10 50.16
C VAL A 144 -18.48 -10.10 49.19
N PRO A 145 -18.56 -11.44 49.35
CA PRO A 145 -17.59 -12.52 49.66
C PRO A 145 -17.61 -13.68 48.61
N GLY A 146 -16.67 -14.62 48.67
CA GLY A 146 -16.94 -16.04 48.27
C GLY A 146 -17.63 -16.80 49.43
N PRO A 147 -17.85 -18.12 49.43
CA PRO A 147 -17.67 -19.16 48.40
C PRO A 147 -18.97 -19.98 48.17
N THR A 148 -19.03 -20.85 47.15
CA THR A 148 -19.75 -22.13 47.32
C THR A 148 -19.31 -23.19 46.31
N ALA A 149 -18.89 -24.33 46.85
CA ALA A 149 -18.74 -25.58 46.16
C ALA A 149 -20.12 -26.07 45.65
N GLY A 150 -20.18 -26.49 44.39
CA GLY A 150 -21.37 -27.05 43.76
C GLY A 150 -21.01 -28.25 42.89
N ARG A 151 -20.79 -29.38 43.56
CA ARG A 151 -20.61 -30.70 42.97
C ARG A 151 -21.95 -31.14 42.36
N ALA A 152 -22.03 -31.32 41.05
CA ALA A 152 -23.13 -32.06 40.43
C ALA A 152 -22.59 -32.93 39.28
N ARG A 153 -22.31 -34.17 39.66
CA ARG A 153 -22.19 -35.35 38.82
C ARG A 153 -23.48 -35.50 37.99
N ARG A 154 -23.38 -35.50 36.67
CA ARG A 154 -24.33 -36.19 35.80
C ARG A 154 -23.55 -37.10 34.88
N GLU A 155 -23.51 -38.36 35.32
CA GLU A 155 -23.38 -39.52 34.45
C GLU A 155 -24.57 -39.49 33.47
N GLY A 156 -24.25 -39.49 32.19
CA GLY A 156 -25.17 -39.48 31.07
C GLY A 156 -24.47 -40.14 29.90
N GLU A 157 -24.27 -41.44 30.07
CA GLU A 157 -23.72 -42.36 29.11
C GLU A 157 -24.71 -42.55 27.95
N THR A 158 -24.35 -42.09 26.76
CA THR A 158 -25.02 -42.46 25.52
C THR A 158 -23.98 -42.97 24.53
N PRO A 159 -23.89 -44.29 24.30
CA PRO A 159 -23.03 -44.86 23.27
C PRO A 159 -23.80 -44.82 21.94
N GLY A 160 -23.39 -43.93 21.02
CA GLY A 160 -24.09 -43.79 19.75
C GLY A 160 -23.25 -43.15 18.67
N ALA A 161 -22.79 -43.99 17.73
CA ALA A 161 -22.34 -43.62 16.39
C ALA A 161 -21.08 -42.73 16.29
N ARG A 162 -19.93 -43.37 16.54
CA ARG A 162 -18.63 -42.98 16.01
C ARG A 162 -18.68 -43.04 14.47
N ARG A 163 -19.18 -41.98 13.82
CA ARG A 163 -18.88 -41.72 12.41
C ARG A 163 -17.37 -41.52 12.32
N GLN A 164 -16.69 -42.54 11.80
CA GLN A 164 -15.32 -42.42 11.33
C GLN A 164 -15.32 -41.34 10.23
N GLN A 165 -15.00 -40.11 10.64
CA GLN A 165 -14.51 -39.10 9.72
C GLN A 165 -13.18 -39.63 9.19
N ALA A 166 -13.19 -40.06 7.93
CA ALA A 166 -12.00 -40.38 7.19
C ALA A 166 -11.06 -39.17 7.26
N ALA A 167 -9.94 -39.33 7.95
CA ALA A 167 -8.84 -38.38 7.92
C ALA A 167 -8.46 -38.18 6.44
N PRO A 168 -8.35 -36.94 5.94
CA PRO A 168 -7.76 -36.73 4.62
C PRO A 168 -6.34 -37.28 4.67
N ALA A 169 -6.06 -38.21 3.75
CA ALA A 169 -4.75 -38.79 3.58
C ALA A 169 -3.73 -37.64 3.44
N ALA A 170 -2.85 -37.51 4.44
CA ALA A 170 -1.67 -36.68 4.33
C ALA A 170 -0.88 -37.23 3.14
N MET A 171 -0.93 -36.50 2.02
CA MET A 171 -0.14 -36.89 0.85
C MET A 171 1.34 -36.85 1.26
N PRO A 172 2.09 -37.94 1.03
CA PRO A 172 3.53 -37.93 1.22
C PRO A 172 4.11 -36.96 0.19
N TRP A 173 4.52 -35.80 0.69
CA TRP A 173 5.23 -34.76 -0.04
C TRP A 173 6.44 -35.39 -0.72
N ALA A 174 6.41 -35.44 -2.06
CA ALA A 174 7.51 -35.93 -2.86
C ALA A 174 8.76 -35.09 -2.57
N ALA A 175 9.82 -35.75 -2.12
CA ALA A 175 11.11 -35.13 -1.83
C ALA A 175 11.60 -34.36 -3.07
N ALA A 176 11.67 -33.04 -2.95
CA ALA A 176 12.27 -32.19 -3.96
C ALA A 176 13.75 -32.54 -4.13
N PRO A 177 14.30 -32.42 -5.36
CA PRO A 177 15.70 -32.74 -5.64
C PRO A 177 16.64 -31.88 -4.79
N ALA A 178 17.73 -32.52 -4.35
CA ALA A 178 18.73 -31.99 -3.42
C ALA A 178 19.17 -30.56 -3.77
N ALA A 179 18.76 -29.62 -2.92
CA ALA A 179 19.25 -28.25 -2.90
C ALA A 179 20.68 -28.25 -2.33
N VAL A 180 21.65 -28.14 -3.21
CA VAL A 180 23.07 -28.05 -2.87
C VAL A 180 23.39 -26.58 -2.52
N GLU A 181 23.77 -26.34 -1.27
CA GLU A 181 24.52 -25.17 -0.77
C GLU A 181 23.94 -23.75 -0.87
N ALA A 182 22.63 -23.57 -0.63
CA ALA A 182 22.03 -22.24 -0.40
C ALA A 182 21.87 -21.85 1.09
N GLU A 183 22.41 -22.64 2.03
CA GLU A 183 22.12 -22.49 3.48
C GLU A 183 22.57 -21.15 4.09
N GLY A 184 23.59 -20.49 3.52
CA GLY A 184 24.11 -19.23 4.07
C GLY A 184 23.42 -17.95 3.59
N VAL A 185 22.73 -17.96 2.45
CA VAL A 185 22.23 -16.73 1.81
C VAL A 185 20.89 -16.31 2.40
N ALA A 186 20.02 -17.26 2.71
CA ALA A 186 18.67 -16.98 3.21
C ALA A 186 18.63 -16.23 4.56
N PRO A 187 19.45 -16.60 5.58
CA PRO A 187 19.47 -15.85 6.85
C PRO A 187 19.94 -14.40 6.68
N ALA A 188 20.94 -14.17 5.83
CA ALA A 188 21.46 -12.82 5.56
C ALA A 188 20.43 -11.96 4.81
N MET A 189 19.70 -12.54 3.85
CA MET A 189 18.60 -11.87 3.16
C MET A 189 17.49 -11.48 4.15
N LEU A 190 17.05 -12.40 5.02
CA LEU A 190 16.03 -12.13 6.03
C LEU A 190 16.46 -11.03 7.02
N ALA A 191 17.72 -11.04 7.47
CA ALA A 191 18.25 -9.99 8.33
C ALA A 191 18.27 -8.62 7.64
N GLY A 192 18.50 -8.59 6.32
CA GLY A 192 18.42 -7.39 5.49
C GLY A 192 17.01 -6.80 5.38
N LEU A 193 15.97 -7.65 5.41
CA LEU A 193 14.56 -7.23 5.30
C LEU A 193 14.04 -6.53 6.55
N ALA A 194 14.57 -6.82 7.73
CA ALA A 194 14.09 -6.24 8.98
C ALA A 194 14.41 -4.74 9.17
N GLN A 195 14.97 -4.07 8.16
CA GLN A 195 15.37 -2.66 8.24
C GLN A 195 14.21 -1.69 8.03
N LEU A 196 13.11 -2.11 7.42
CA LEU A 196 11.96 -1.22 7.25
C LEU A 196 11.10 -1.24 8.53
N GLU A 197 11.07 -0.10 9.21
CA GLU A 197 10.11 0.14 10.27
C GLU A 197 8.83 0.72 9.67
N VAL A 198 7.76 -0.09 9.70
CA VAL A 198 6.42 0.36 9.32
C VAL A 198 5.80 1.03 10.54
N PRO A 199 5.59 2.36 10.55
CA PRO A 199 4.97 3.04 11.67
C PRO A 199 3.50 2.62 11.78
N VAL A 200 3.04 2.30 12.99
CA VAL A 200 1.63 2.04 13.25
C VAL A 200 0.92 3.39 13.43
N PRO A 201 0.02 3.81 12.53
CA PRO A 201 -0.65 5.09 12.67
C PRO A 201 -1.51 5.10 13.94
N ALA A 202 -1.52 6.21 14.67
CA ALA A 202 -2.36 6.35 15.86
C ALA A 202 -3.84 6.13 15.52
N ALA A 203 -4.63 5.65 16.49
CA ALA A 203 -6.08 5.66 16.35
C ALA A 203 -6.54 7.12 16.31
N PRO A 204 -7.42 7.51 15.36
CA PRO A 204 -7.96 8.86 15.36
C PRO A 204 -8.74 9.09 16.66
N LEU A 205 -8.51 10.25 17.28
CA LEU A 205 -9.30 10.66 18.44
C LEU A 205 -10.73 10.99 18.01
N ALA A 206 -11.71 10.63 18.82
CA ALA A 206 -13.14 10.85 18.53
C ALA A 206 -13.52 12.33 18.31
N ALA A 207 -12.67 13.28 18.74
CA ALA A 207 -12.85 14.71 18.53
C ALA A 207 -12.43 15.20 17.12
N GLY A 208 -11.79 14.36 16.31
CA GLY A 208 -11.40 14.69 14.94
C GLY A 208 -12.59 14.63 13.99
N GLY A 209 -12.80 15.67 13.18
CA GLY A 209 -13.81 15.65 12.12
C GLY A 209 -13.55 14.60 11.03
N ALA A 210 -14.46 14.47 10.07
CA ALA A 210 -14.40 13.47 8.99
C ALA A 210 -13.07 13.47 8.20
N ALA A 211 -12.46 14.65 7.99
CA ALA A 211 -11.17 14.76 7.31
C ALA A 211 -10.03 14.03 8.08
N ALA A 212 -10.02 14.12 9.42
CA ALA A 212 -9.02 13.46 10.24
C ALA A 212 -9.21 11.93 10.24
N LEU A 213 -10.47 11.46 10.22
CA LEU A 213 -10.79 10.04 10.08
C LEU A 213 -10.31 9.48 8.74
N ASN A 214 -10.56 10.20 7.65
CA ASN A 214 -10.11 9.81 6.30
C ASN A 214 -8.58 9.77 6.20
N ALA A 215 -7.89 10.78 6.74
CA ALA A 215 -6.43 10.80 6.77
C ALA A 215 -5.84 9.63 7.59
N ALA A 216 -6.45 9.31 8.74
CA ALA A 216 -6.03 8.18 9.56
C ALA A 216 -6.27 6.82 8.87
N ALA A 217 -7.37 6.68 8.12
CA ALA A 217 -7.65 5.49 7.32
C ALA A 217 -6.64 5.33 6.18
N ALA A 218 -6.33 6.41 5.46
CA ALA A 218 -5.33 6.41 4.40
C ALA A 218 -3.92 6.02 4.92
N ALA A 219 -3.50 6.61 6.05
CA ALA A 219 -2.23 6.25 6.68
C ALA A 219 -2.19 4.79 7.14
N LEU A 220 -3.32 4.26 7.63
CA LEU A 220 -3.42 2.86 8.03
C LEU A 220 -3.32 1.93 6.82
N GLN A 221 -3.96 2.27 5.71
CA GLN A 221 -3.86 1.52 4.46
C GLN A 221 -2.43 1.51 3.90
N GLU A 222 -1.75 2.66 3.92
CA GLU A 222 -0.35 2.79 3.48
C GLU A 222 0.58 1.91 4.33
N ALA A 223 0.42 1.94 5.66
CA ALA A 223 1.18 1.08 6.55
C ALA A 223 0.93 -0.41 6.28
N ALA A 224 -0.33 -0.80 6.00
CA ALA A 224 -0.67 -2.19 5.66
C ALA A 224 0.04 -2.66 4.37
N LEU A 225 0.07 -1.81 3.34
CA LEU A 225 0.75 -2.11 2.07
C LEU A 225 2.25 -2.31 2.26
N LEU A 226 2.91 -1.43 3.02
CA LEU A 226 4.34 -1.56 3.33
C LEU A 226 4.63 -2.86 4.09
N ALA A 227 3.80 -3.22 5.06
CA ALA A 227 3.95 -4.48 5.79
C ALA A 227 3.72 -5.70 4.89
N TYR A 228 2.76 -5.64 3.97
CA TYR A 228 2.49 -6.68 2.99
C TYR A 228 3.68 -6.90 2.03
N GLU A 229 4.30 -5.84 1.52
CA GLU A 229 5.50 -5.94 0.67
C GLU A 229 6.69 -6.57 1.40
N GLU A 230 6.84 -6.31 2.70
CA GLU A 230 7.88 -6.94 3.53
C GLU A 230 7.58 -8.42 3.79
N VAL A 231 6.31 -8.81 3.94
CA VAL A 231 5.90 -10.22 4.01
C VAL A 231 6.24 -10.95 2.72
N LEU A 232 5.96 -10.35 1.56
CA LEU A 232 6.32 -10.92 0.24
C LEU A 232 7.82 -11.16 0.14
N ARG A 233 8.63 -10.16 0.47
CA ARG A 233 10.09 -10.31 0.44
C ARG A 233 10.59 -11.38 1.40
N ALA A 234 10.00 -11.48 2.60
CA ALA A 234 10.36 -12.53 3.55
C ALA A 234 9.99 -13.93 3.04
N ALA A 235 8.84 -14.05 2.37
CA ALA A 235 8.39 -15.29 1.76
C ALA A 235 9.29 -15.72 0.57
N GLU A 236 9.71 -14.78 -0.26
CA GLU A 236 10.68 -15.00 -1.34
C GLU A 236 12.06 -15.42 -0.78
N ALA A 237 12.54 -14.76 0.28
CA ALA A 237 13.79 -15.12 0.94
C ALA A 237 13.76 -16.53 1.55
N LEU A 238 12.58 -17.04 1.92
CA LEU A 238 12.36 -18.41 2.35
C LEU A 238 12.22 -19.42 1.19
N GLY A 239 12.15 -18.95 -0.05
CA GLY A 239 11.93 -19.80 -1.23
C GLY A 239 10.57 -20.48 -1.22
N LEU A 240 9.53 -19.81 -0.69
CA LEU A 240 8.17 -20.37 -0.71
C LEU A 240 7.69 -20.56 -2.17
N PRO A 241 7.05 -21.70 -2.48
CA PRO A 241 6.45 -21.90 -3.79
C PRO A 241 5.27 -20.93 -3.99
N PRO A 242 4.93 -20.58 -5.24
CA PRO A 242 3.94 -19.54 -5.54
C PRO A 242 2.56 -19.81 -4.92
N GLU A 243 2.12 -21.07 -4.83
CA GLU A 243 0.83 -21.42 -4.23
C GLU A 243 0.80 -21.12 -2.72
N ARG A 244 1.95 -21.29 -2.04
CA ARG A 244 2.08 -20.94 -0.62
C ARG A 244 2.18 -19.43 -0.44
N LEU A 245 2.87 -18.74 -1.34
CA LEU A 245 2.92 -17.27 -1.35
C LEU A 245 1.51 -16.70 -1.45
N ASP A 246 0.70 -17.16 -2.41
CA ASP A 246 -0.68 -16.71 -2.60
C ASP A 246 -1.53 -16.93 -1.34
N THR A 247 -1.36 -18.08 -0.67
CA THR A 247 -2.10 -18.37 0.57
C THR A 247 -1.68 -17.42 1.71
N VAL A 248 -0.38 -17.13 1.85
CA VAL A 248 0.11 -16.14 2.81
C VAL A 248 -0.44 -14.76 2.49
N CYS A 249 -0.43 -14.35 1.23
CA CYS A 249 -0.99 -13.07 0.77
C CYS A 249 -2.46 -12.93 1.12
N GLY A 250 -3.26 -13.96 0.85
CA GLY A 250 -4.67 -14.00 1.24
C GLY A 250 -4.87 -13.90 2.76
N GLY A 251 -4.03 -14.58 3.54
CA GLY A 251 -4.05 -14.49 5.00
C GLY A 251 -3.73 -13.10 5.55
N VAL A 252 -2.73 -12.41 4.99
CA VAL A 252 -2.42 -11.01 5.36
C VAL A 252 -3.55 -10.07 4.93
N GLN A 253 -4.07 -10.24 3.72
CA GLN A 253 -5.18 -9.44 3.22
C GLN A 253 -6.39 -9.57 4.15
N ALA A 254 -6.81 -10.79 4.49
CA ALA A 254 -7.89 -11.04 5.45
C ALA A 254 -7.61 -10.42 6.83
N ALA A 255 -6.39 -10.53 7.33
CA ALA A 255 -6.01 -9.93 8.61
C ALA A 255 -6.04 -8.38 8.59
N THR A 256 -5.92 -7.76 7.41
CA THR A 256 -5.86 -6.31 7.23
C THR A 256 -7.13 -5.70 6.63
N GLU A 257 -8.13 -6.51 6.29
CA GLU A 257 -9.38 -6.06 5.65
C GLU A 257 -10.15 -5.07 6.53
N GLU A 258 -10.26 -5.37 7.83
CA GLU A 258 -10.89 -4.47 8.79
C GLU A 258 -9.86 -3.55 9.45
N ALA A 259 -10.21 -2.28 9.71
CA ALA A 259 -9.32 -1.33 10.37
C ALA A 259 -8.82 -1.82 11.74
N GLY A 260 -9.65 -2.55 12.50
CA GLY A 260 -9.27 -3.16 13.77
C GLY A 260 -8.28 -4.32 13.59
N GLY A 261 -8.52 -5.18 12.61
CA GLY A 261 -7.61 -6.27 12.21
C GLY A 261 -6.26 -5.73 11.74
N CYS A 262 -6.27 -4.73 10.87
CA CYS A 262 -5.07 -4.07 10.36
C CYS A 262 -4.21 -3.50 11.48
N ARG A 263 -4.79 -2.77 12.43
CA ARG A 263 -4.06 -2.26 13.62
C ARG A 263 -3.49 -3.39 14.47
N ARG A 264 -4.23 -4.49 14.65
CA ARG A 264 -3.76 -5.67 15.38
C ARG A 264 -2.57 -6.32 14.68
N PHE A 265 -2.67 -6.49 13.36
CA PHE A 265 -1.61 -7.04 12.53
C PHE A 265 -0.35 -6.19 12.61
N LEU A 266 -0.47 -4.87 12.32
CA LEU A 266 0.65 -3.93 12.34
C LEU A 266 1.26 -3.73 13.74
N GLY A 267 0.44 -3.77 14.79
CA GLY A 267 0.89 -3.57 16.18
C GLY A 267 1.47 -4.80 16.85
N MET A 268 1.11 -6.02 16.41
CA MET A 268 1.51 -7.25 17.10
C MET A 268 2.18 -8.28 16.21
N GLU A 269 1.55 -8.66 15.09
CA GLU A 269 2.02 -9.77 14.25
C GLU A 269 3.21 -9.36 13.39
N TYR A 270 3.13 -8.21 12.73
CA TYR A 270 4.21 -7.71 11.89
C TYR A 270 5.51 -7.44 12.67
N PRO A 271 5.51 -6.81 13.87
CA PRO A 271 6.72 -6.64 14.66
C PRO A 271 7.33 -7.96 15.18
N ARG A 272 6.53 -9.02 15.34
CA ARG A 272 7.03 -10.37 15.68
C ARG A 272 7.75 -10.98 14.49
N LEU A 273 7.13 -10.93 13.31
CA LEU A 273 7.76 -11.35 12.05
C LEU A 273 9.07 -10.61 11.83
N ARG A 274 9.07 -9.27 11.92
CA ARG A 274 10.26 -8.43 11.72
C ARG A 274 11.41 -8.83 12.63
N ARG A 275 11.14 -9.08 13.91
CA ARG A 275 12.16 -9.53 14.88
C ARG A 275 12.70 -10.92 14.54
N ALA A 276 11.84 -11.84 14.08
CA ALA A 276 12.29 -13.15 13.62
C ALA A 276 13.18 -13.05 12.38
N CYS A 277 12.81 -12.20 11.40
CA CYS A 277 13.64 -11.91 10.24
C CYS A 277 14.99 -11.29 10.63
N ALA A 278 14.99 -10.29 11.52
CA ALA A 278 16.21 -9.64 12.02
C ALA A 278 17.18 -10.62 12.69
N ALA A 279 16.63 -11.61 13.40
CA ALA A 279 17.40 -12.66 14.07
C ALA A 279 17.81 -13.80 13.12
N GLY A 280 17.41 -13.78 11.85
CA GLY A 280 17.61 -14.89 10.92
C GLY A 280 16.89 -16.18 11.34
N ALA A 281 15.84 -16.06 12.17
CA ALA A 281 15.13 -17.20 12.75
C ALA A 281 14.13 -17.82 11.75
N MET A 282 14.66 -18.50 10.73
CA MET A 282 13.89 -19.04 9.59
C MET A 282 12.70 -19.91 10.01
N ASP A 283 12.87 -20.78 11.01
CA ASP A 283 11.80 -21.66 11.50
C ASP A 283 10.62 -20.87 12.09
N VAL A 284 10.91 -19.77 12.79
CA VAL A 284 9.89 -18.88 13.37
C VAL A 284 9.15 -18.12 12.27
N VAL A 285 9.87 -17.65 11.25
CA VAL A 285 9.27 -16.99 10.08
C VAL A 285 8.36 -17.97 9.33
N ARG A 286 8.82 -19.20 9.07
CA ARG A 286 8.03 -20.24 8.39
C ARG A 286 6.76 -20.60 9.17
N ALA A 287 6.89 -20.87 10.48
CA ALA A 287 5.74 -21.16 11.33
C ALA A 287 4.74 -19.98 11.38
N TRP A 288 5.23 -18.74 11.31
CA TRP A 288 4.35 -17.58 11.20
C TRP A 288 3.58 -17.57 9.87
N MET A 289 4.27 -17.78 8.75
CA MET A 289 3.66 -17.83 7.40
C MET A 289 2.58 -18.92 7.32
N GLU A 290 2.83 -20.10 7.88
CA GLU A 290 1.87 -21.21 7.92
C GLU A 290 0.59 -20.86 8.70
N ARG A 291 0.73 -20.18 9.85
CA ARG A 291 -0.45 -19.72 10.62
C ARG A 291 -1.26 -18.66 9.89
N VAL A 292 -0.59 -17.70 9.25
CA VAL A 292 -1.26 -16.65 8.48
C VAL A 292 -1.98 -17.23 7.28
N ALA A 293 -1.31 -18.12 6.54
CA ALA A 293 -1.91 -18.88 5.43
C ALA A 293 -3.17 -19.65 5.87
N GLY A 294 -3.16 -20.28 7.04
CA GLY A 294 -4.33 -20.98 7.58
C GLY A 294 -5.49 -20.07 8.01
N SER A 295 -5.26 -18.76 8.17
CA SER A 295 -6.28 -17.82 8.65
C SER A 295 -7.15 -17.23 7.52
N GLY A 296 -6.70 -17.31 6.26
CA GLY A 296 -7.39 -16.75 5.09
C GLY A 296 -8.44 -17.65 4.43
N GLY A 297 -8.68 -18.86 4.94
CA GLY A 297 -9.58 -19.86 4.34
C GLY A 297 -10.93 -20.01 5.03
N GLY A 298 -11.39 -18.99 5.76
CA GLY A 298 -12.65 -18.99 6.51
C GLY A 298 -13.88 -18.70 5.67
#